data_AF-A0A094ES12-F1
#
_entry.id   AF-A0A094ES12-F1
#
_cell.length_a   1.000
_cell.length_b   1.000
_cell.length_c   1.000
_cell.angle_alpha   90.00
_cell.angle_beta   90.00
_cell.angle_gamma   90.00
#
_symmetry.space_group_name_H-M   'P 1'
#
loop_
_entity.id
_entity.type
_entity.pdbx_description
1 polymer ?
#
loop_
_entity_poly.entity_id
_entity_poly.type
_entity_poly.pdbx_seq_one_letter_code
_entity_poly.pdbx_strand_id
1 'polypeptide(L)'
;MAFNNRTTLITSGELLTGYMFLDSEILWEALQASGSNTAHMYPEGNKRLAMIGDAALKLAILDGLRSRNLPRGSMDSIVQRIVNNTNLERVGR
;
A
#
# COMPACT_ATOMS: atom_id res chain seq x y z
N MET A 1 18.16 -13.62 22.44
CA MET A 1 17.54 -14.07 21.18
C MET A 1 17.42 -12.85 20.28
N ALA A 2 18.20 -12.78 19.19
CA ALA A 2 18.02 -11.71 18.22
C ALA A 2 16.71 -11.98 17.48
N PHE A 3 15.70 -11.12 17.66
CA PHE A 3 14.54 -11.15 16.79
C PHE A 3 15.04 -10.90 15.36
N ASN A 4 14.77 -11.82 14.44
CA ASN A 4 15.06 -11.63 13.03
C ASN A 4 14.42 -10.30 12.60
N ASN A 5 15.20 -9.40 11.99
CA ASN A 5 14.75 -8.08 11.53
C ASN A 5 13.39 -8.14 10.80
N ARG A 6 13.19 -9.21 10.03
CA ARG A 6 11.93 -9.56 9.38
C ARG A 6 10.71 -9.60 10.32
N THR A 7 10.79 -10.36 11.42
CA THR A 7 9.67 -10.50 12.36
C THR A 7 9.33 -9.15 12.99
N THR A 8 10.33 -8.37 13.38
CA THR A 8 10.14 -7.02 13.94
C THR A 8 9.42 -6.09 12.96
N LEU A 9 9.81 -6.13 11.68
CA LEU A 9 9.21 -5.29 10.65
C LEU A 9 7.76 -5.71 10.34
N ILE A 10 7.47 -7.01 10.29
CA ILE A 10 6.12 -7.54 10.13
C ILE A 10 5.23 -7.08 11.29
N THR A 11 5.66 -7.32 12.54
CA THR A 11 4.90 -6.90 13.73
C THR A 11 4.66 -5.39 13.75
N SER A 12 5.66 -4.57 13.36
CA SER A 12 5.48 -3.12 13.29
C SER A 12 4.45 -2.72 12.24
N GLY A 13 4.44 -3.37 11.07
CA GLY A 13 3.45 -3.12 10.02
C GLY A 13 2.03 -3.51 10.44
N GLU A 14 1.86 -4.63 11.14
CA GLU A 14 0.56 -5.05 11.68
C GLU A 14 0.04 -4.07 12.75
N LEU A 15 0.92 -3.59 13.61
CA LEU A 15 0.58 -2.58 14.62
C LEU A 15 0.18 -1.24 13.99
N LEU A 16 0.91 -0.77 12.98
CA LEU A 16 0.62 0.49 12.29
C LEU A 16 -0.71 0.46 11.53
N THR A 17 -1.04 -0.69 10.93
CA THR A 17 -2.27 -0.86 10.15
C THR A 17 -3.46 -1.29 11.00
N GLY A 18 -3.23 -1.82 12.20
CA GLY A 18 -4.26 -2.47 13.03
C GLY A 18 -4.80 -3.75 12.40
N TYR A 19 -4.08 -4.35 11.45
CA TYR A 19 -4.50 -5.52 10.69
C TYR A 19 -3.47 -6.64 10.79
N MET A 20 -3.90 -7.82 11.25
CA MET A 20 -3.06 -9.02 11.27
C MET A 20 -3.17 -9.74 9.93
N PHE A 21 -2.04 -9.99 9.28
CA PHE A 21 -2.03 -10.66 7.99
C PHE A 21 -2.11 -12.17 8.17
N LEU A 22 -3.04 -12.81 7.45
CA LEU A 22 -3.10 -14.28 7.38
C LEU A 22 -1.84 -14.86 6.74
N ASP A 23 -1.33 -14.17 5.72
CA ASP A 23 -0.07 -14.48 5.07
C ASP A 23 0.93 -13.34 5.29
N SER A 24 1.86 -13.55 6.21
CA SER A 24 2.90 -12.58 6.55
C SER A 24 3.93 -12.36 5.42
N GLU A 25 3.98 -13.24 4.41
CA GLU A 25 4.82 -13.03 3.23
C GLU A 25 4.35 -11.82 2.41
N ILE A 26 3.04 -11.54 2.37
CA ILE A 26 2.48 -10.38 1.65
C ILE A 26 2.98 -9.07 2.30
N LEU A 27 2.93 -8.99 3.62
CA LEU A 27 3.44 -7.81 4.34
C LEU A 27 4.96 -7.72 4.20
N TRP A 28 5.66 -8.85 4.20
CA TRP A 28 7.10 -8.86 4.00
C TRP A 28 7.50 -8.37 2.60
N GLU A 29 6.84 -8.85 1.54
CA GLU A 29 7.05 -8.39 0.16
C GLU A 29 6.76 -6.90 0.02
N ALA A 30 5.68 -6.41 0.66
CA ALA A 30 5.28 -5.00 0.60
C ALA A 30 6.37 -4.04 1.14
N LEU A 31 7.21 -4.52 2.06
CA LEU A 31 8.32 -3.76 2.65
C LEU A 31 9.59 -3.77 1.79
N GLN A 32 9.67 -4.63 0.77
CA GLN A 32 10.88 -4.74 -0.04
C GLN A 32 10.91 -3.71 -1.16
N ALA A 33 11.95 -2.88 -1.17
CA ALA A 33 12.25 -2.03 -2.32
C ALA A 33 12.80 -2.86 -3.49
N SER A 34 12.57 -2.39 -4.71
CA SER A 34 13.23 -2.91 -5.91
C SER A 34 14.75 -2.79 -5.74
N GLY A 35 15.49 -3.87 -6.00
CA GLY A 35 16.95 -3.89 -5.82
C GLY A 35 17.44 -4.06 -4.37
N SER A 36 16.55 -4.39 -3.44
CA SER A 36 16.91 -4.78 -2.07
C SER A 36 17.73 -6.08 -2.02
N ASN A 37 18.30 -6.41 -0.86
CA ASN A 37 19.02 -7.67 -0.63
C ASN A 37 18.14 -8.93 -0.86
N THR A 38 16.82 -8.77 -0.90
CA THR A 38 15.85 -9.82 -1.21
C THR A 38 15.39 -9.82 -2.67
N ALA A 39 16.04 -9.08 -3.57
CA ALA A 39 15.66 -9.00 -4.99
C ALA A 39 15.65 -10.37 -5.70
N HIS A 40 16.43 -11.34 -5.23
CA HIS A 40 16.37 -12.72 -5.73
C HIS A 40 15.01 -13.41 -5.47
N MET A 41 14.31 -13.07 -4.38
CA MET A 41 12.96 -13.55 -4.07
C MET A 41 11.89 -12.60 -4.64
N TYR A 42 12.15 -11.29 -4.60
CA TYR A 42 11.23 -10.25 -5.07
C TYR A 42 11.94 -9.33 -6.09
N PRO A 43 12.07 -9.75 -7.37
CA PRO A 43 12.83 -9.00 -8.38
C PRO A 43 12.37 -7.56 -8.56
N GLU A 44 11.05 -7.35 -8.50
CA GLU A 44 10.42 -6.03 -8.61
C GLU A 44 10.12 -5.39 -7.23
N GLY A 45 10.56 -6.01 -6.13
CA GLY A 45 10.15 -5.63 -4.77
C GLY A 45 8.63 -5.53 -4.65
N ASN A 46 8.16 -4.49 -3.97
CA ASN A 46 6.74 -4.25 -3.72
C ASN A 46 5.95 -3.70 -4.92
N LYS A 47 6.55 -3.49 -6.11
CA LYS A 47 5.87 -2.84 -7.24
C LYS A 47 4.61 -3.58 -7.69
N ARG A 48 4.61 -4.92 -7.65
CA ARG A 48 3.45 -5.73 -8.02
C ARG A 48 2.29 -5.50 -7.05
N LEU A 49 2.59 -5.47 -5.75
CA LEU A 49 1.61 -5.15 -4.71
C LEU A 49 1.16 -3.70 -4.78
N ALA A 50 2.06 -2.75 -5.08
CA ALA A 50 1.73 -1.35 -5.27
C ALA A 50 0.72 -1.14 -6.41
N MET A 51 0.88 -1.85 -7.53
CA MET A 51 -0.07 -1.80 -8.65
C MET A 51 -1.49 -2.26 -8.24
N ILE A 52 -1.59 -3.30 -7.40
CA ILE A 52 -2.87 -3.76 -6.86
C ILE A 52 -3.42 -2.73 -5.85
N GLY A 53 -2.56 -2.22 -4.98
CA GLY A 53 -2.88 -1.17 -4.01
C GLY A 53 -3.44 0.10 -4.65
N ASP A 54 -2.87 0.53 -5.78
CA ASP A 54 -3.36 1.68 -6.55
C ASP A 54 -4.79 1.48 -7.04
N ALA A 55 -5.12 0.27 -7.53
CA ALA A 55 -6.47 -0.05 -7.97
C ALA A 55 -7.45 -0.13 -6.79
N ALA A 56 -7.04 -0.78 -5.70
CA ALA A 56 -7.85 -0.90 -4.49
C ALA A 56 -8.14 0.47 -3.85
N LEU A 57 -7.14 1.35 -3.77
CA LEU A 57 -7.28 2.69 -3.21
C LEU A 57 -8.24 3.55 -4.05
N LYS A 58 -8.12 3.50 -5.39
CA LYS A 58 -9.05 4.18 -6.30
C LYS A 58 -10.49 3.71 -6.08
N LEU A 59 -10.70 2.40 -5.97
CA LEU A 59 -12.03 1.83 -5.74
C LEU A 59 -12.62 2.31 -4.40
N ALA A 60 -11.85 2.24 -3.32
CA ALA A 60 -12.30 2.66 -1.99
C ALA A 60 -12.71 4.14 -1.95
N ILE A 61 -11.93 5.02 -2.59
CA ILE A 61 -12.26 6.45 -2.67
C ILE A 61 -13.53 6.66 -3.50
N LEU A 62 -13.65 6.00 -4.66
CA LEU A 62 -14.82 6.11 -5.53
C LEU A 62 -16.10 5.66 -4.83
N ASP A 63 -16.06 4.56 -4.07
CA ASP A 63 -17.23 4.11 -3.30
C ASP A 63 -17.65 5.13 -2.23
N GLY A 64 -16.69 5.73 -1.52
CA GLY A 64 -16.97 6.81 -0.56
C GLY A 64 -17.50 8.11 -1.21
N LEU A 65 -17.19 8.36 -2.47
CA LEU A 65 -17.73 9.50 -3.24
C LEU A 65 -19.08 9.20 -3.89
N ARG A 66 -19.40 7.92 -4.15
CA ARG A 66 -20.63 7.49 -4.82
C ARG A 66 -21.89 7.99 -4.10
N SER A 67 -21.87 7.98 -2.77
CA SER A 67 -22.98 8.45 -1.92
C SER A 67 -23.22 9.96 -2.00
N ARG A 68 -22.30 10.74 -2.59
CA ARG A 68 -22.34 12.20 -2.64
C ARG A 68 -22.96 12.76 -3.92
N ASN A 69 -23.42 11.90 -4.84
CA ASN A 69 -24.05 12.27 -6.11
C ASN A 69 -23.24 13.29 -6.95
N LEU A 70 -21.91 13.14 -6.95
CA LEU A 70 -21.02 14.03 -7.70
C LEU A 70 -20.97 13.66 -9.19
N PRO A 71 -20.74 14.63 -10.09
CA PRO A 71 -20.42 14.33 -11.48
C PRO A 71 -19.18 13.45 -11.59
N ARG A 72 -19.16 12.53 -12.56
CA ARG A 72 -18.03 11.62 -12.82
C ARG A 72 -16.68 12.35 -12.92
N GLY A 73 -16.63 13.48 -13.63
CA GLY A 73 -15.38 14.25 -13.77
C GLY A 73 -14.87 14.83 -12.46
N SER A 74 -15.78 15.22 -11.55
CA SER A 74 -15.42 15.67 -10.21
C SER A 74 -14.89 14.53 -9.36
N MET A 75 -15.51 13.34 -9.45
CA MET A 75 -15.01 12.14 -8.76
C MET A 75 -13.60 11.77 -9.22
N ASP A 76 -13.35 11.74 -10.53
CA ASP A 76 -12.04 11.44 -11.09
C ASP A 76 -10.99 12.48 -10.64
N SER A 77 -11.31 13.77 -10.70
CA SER A 77 -10.42 14.84 -10.22
C SER A 77 -10.05 14.68 -8.74
N ILE A 78 -11.00 14.28 -7.89
CA ILE A 78 -10.76 14.02 -6.46
C ILE A 78 -9.85 12.80 -6.29
N VAL A 79 -10.14 11.70 -7.01
CA VAL A 79 -9.34 10.48 -6.96
C VAL A 79 -7.90 10.77 -7.36
N GLN A 80 -7.67 11.40 -8.52
CA GLN A 80 -6.32 11.74 -9.00
C GLN A 80 -5.54 12.62 -8.01
N ARG A 81 -6.24 13.54 -7.32
CA ARG A 81 -5.63 14.38 -6.30
C ARG A 81 -5.22 13.60 -5.05
N ILE A 82 -5.95 12.54 -4.69
CA ILE A 82 -5.66 11.74 -3.50
C ILE A 82 -4.59 10.67 -3.80
N VAL A 83 -4.69 9.98 -4.93
CA VAL A 83 -3.85 8.80 -5.24
C VAL A 83 -2.53 9.14 -5.93
N ASN A 84 -2.24 10.42 -6.21
CA ASN A 84 -0.94 10.76 -6.79
C ASN A 84 0.22 10.53 -5.80
N ASN A 85 1.37 10.18 -6.35
CA ASN A 85 2.56 9.81 -5.59
C ASN A 85 3.00 10.90 -4.61
N THR A 86 2.91 12.17 -4.97
CA THR A 86 3.27 13.28 -4.09
C THR A 86 2.42 13.30 -2.82
N ASN A 87 1.11 13.10 -2.96
CA ASN A 87 0.21 13.05 -1.81
C ASN A 87 0.43 11.78 -0.98
N LEU A 88 0.60 10.63 -1.63
CA LEU A 88 0.82 9.35 -0.94
C LEU A 88 2.15 9.35 -0.17
N GLU A 89 3.22 9.89 -0.74
CA GLU A 89 4.50 10.05 -0.05
C GLU A 89 4.37 10.96 1.18
N ARG A 90 3.61 12.06 1.06
CA ARG A 90 3.38 12.99 2.17
C ARG A 90 2.62 12.34 3.32
N VAL A 91 1.66 11.46 3.02
CA VAL A 91 0.83 10.78 4.03
C VAL A 91 1.52 9.55 4.61
N GLY A 92 2.35 8.86 3.82
CA GLY A 92 3.02 7.62 4.21
C GLY A 92 4.38 7.80 4.90
N ARG A 93 4.86 9.03 5.12
CA ARG A 93 6.03 9.34 5.96
C ARG A 93 5.64 9.38 7.43
#